data_AF-A0A3D3TGP9-F1
#
_entry.id   AF-A0A3D3TGP9-F1
#
_cell.length_a   1.000
_cell.length_b   1.000
_cell.length_c   1.000
_cell.angle_alpha   90.00
_cell.angle_beta   90.00
_cell.angle_gamma   90.00
#
_symmetry.space_group_name_H-M   'P 1'
#
loop_
_entity.id
_entity.type
_entity.pdbx_description
1 polymer ?
#
loop_
_entity_poly.entity_id
_entity_poly.type
_entity_poly.pdbx_seq_one_letter_code
_entity_poly.pdbx_strand_id
1 'polypeptide(L)'
;ANLLYEKGIPRQTPVIADSAEPKSIREIRSMGWLVEGADKGKDSIDLGLSLLNRYVKHVTASSLNIISEYRNYRWQTDENGYPTNRPADKYNHAVDAQRYVVFTKLYERRGKLSYSIIK
;
A
#
# COMPACT_ATOMS: atom_id res chain seq x y z
N ALA A 1 9.42 -10.73 8.64
CA ALA A 1 9.21 -12.07 8.03
C ALA A 1 8.52 -13.04 9.00
N ASN A 2 8.95 -13.13 10.27
CA ASN A 2 8.29 -14.00 11.26
C ASN A 2 6.80 -13.70 11.43
N LEU A 3 6.42 -12.42 11.38
CA LEU A 3 5.01 -12.00 11.40
C LEU A 3 4.17 -12.63 10.26
N LEU A 4 4.72 -12.80 9.06
CA LEU A 4 4.00 -13.44 7.95
C LEU A 4 3.71 -14.92 8.25
N TYR A 5 4.68 -15.59 8.88
CA TYR A 5 4.53 -16.97 9.33
C TYR A 5 3.51 -17.08 10.46
N GLU A 6 3.61 -16.23 11.48
CA GLU A 6 2.69 -16.17 12.62
C GLU A 6 1.24 -15.87 12.20
N LYS A 7 1.06 -15.04 11.18
CA LYS A 7 -0.26 -14.73 10.59
C LYS A 7 -0.77 -15.85 9.65
N GLY A 8 -0.05 -16.96 9.52
CA GLY A 8 -0.45 -18.10 8.71
C GLY A 8 -0.50 -17.80 7.22
N ILE A 9 0.27 -16.82 6.73
CA ILE A 9 0.27 -16.44 5.33
C ILE A 9 0.99 -17.53 4.51
N PRO A 10 0.36 -18.07 3.45
CA PRO A 10 1.02 -19.04 2.58
C PRO A 10 2.26 -18.45 1.90
N ARG A 11 3.36 -19.21 1.80
CA ARG A 11 4.63 -18.75 1.20
C ARG A 11 4.53 -18.30 -0.25
N GLN A 12 3.56 -18.85 -0.97
CA GLN A 12 3.28 -18.55 -2.38
C GLN A 12 2.45 -17.27 -2.56
N THR A 13 1.97 -16.67 -1.47
CA THR A 13 1.23 -15.40 -1.53
C THR A 13 2.15 -14.30 -2.04
N PRO A 14 1.84 -13.62 -3.16
CA PRO A 14 2.65 -12.52 -3.64
C PRO A 14 2.63 -11.36 -2.65
N VAL A 15 3.80 -10.89 -2.26
CA VAL A 15 3.98 -9.76 -1.35
C VAL A 15 4.67 -8.63 -2.11
N ILE A 16 4.05 -7.46 -2.12
CA ILE A 16 4.60 -6.25 -2.74
C ILE A 16 5.21 -5.39 -1.64
N ALA A 17 6.50 -5.10 -1.77
CA ALA A 17 7.26 -4.31 -0.81
C ALA A 17 7.75 -3.00 -1.43
N ASP A 18 8.19 -2.06 -0.59
CA ASP A 18 8.79 -0.82 -1.08
C ASP A 18 10.11 -1.10 -1.81
N SER A 19 10.17 -0.72 -3.09
CA SER A 19 11.36 -0.86 -3.92
C SER A 19 12.52 0.04 -3.50
N ALA A 20 12.28 1.04 -2.65
CA ALA A 20 13.33 1.87 -2.06
C ALA A 20 14.27 1.08 -1.13
N GLU A 21 13.83 -0.08 -0.61
CA GLU A 21 14.60 -0.91 0.33
C GLU A 21 14.94 -2.31 -0.25
N PRO A 22 15.79 -2.39 -1.28
CA PRO A 22 16.10 -3.65 -1.97
C PRO A 22 16.87 -4.65 -1.09
N LYS A 23 17.51 -4.21 0.00
CA LYS A 23 18.17 -5.10 0.97
C LYS A 23 17.13 -5.92 1.74
N SER A 24 16.13 -5.25 2.31
CA SER A 24 15.03 -5.88 3.04
C SER A 24 14.24 -6.86 2.17
N ILE A 25 14.00 -6.50 0.90
CA ILE A 25 13.36 -7.41 -0.06
C ILE A 25 14.19 -8.70 -0.25
N ARG A 26 15.50 -8.58 -0.44
CA ARG A 26 16.39 -9.73 -0.60
C ARG A 26 16.42 -10.62 0.64
N GLU A 27 16.45 -10.01 1.82
CA GLU A 27 16.40 -10.74 3.08
C GLU A 27 15.09 -11.55 3.21
N ILE A 28 13.94 -10.91 3.02
CA ILE A 28 12.65 -11.61 3.12
C ILE A 28 12.53 -12.70 2.04
N ARG A 29 13.06 -12.46 0.83
CA ARG A 29 13.13 -13.47 -0.23
C ARG A 29 14.03 -14.66 0.14
N SER A 30 15.18 -14.42 0.77
CA SER A 30 16.09 -15.48 1.25
C SER A 30 15.44 -16.37 2.32
N MET A 31 14.49 -15.81 3.09
CA MET A 31 13.68 -16.57 4.05
C MET A 31 12.59 -17.43 3.38
N GLY A 32 12.48 -17.43 2.04
CA GLY A 32 11.56 -18.26 1.26
C GLY A 32 10.16 -17.66 1.10
N TRP A 33 10.04 -16.34 1.08
CA TRP A 33 8.79 -15.63 0.78
C TRP A 33 8.79 -15.08 -0.64
N LEU A 34 7.62 -15.11 -1.29
CA LEU A 34 7.43 -14.52 -2.61
C LEU A 34 7.25 -13.00 -2.51
N VAL A 35 8.35 -12.27 -2.35
CA VAL A 35 8.37 -10.79 -2.33
C VAL A 35 8.92 -10.23 -3.64
N GLU A 36 8.30 -9.14 -4.11
CA GLU A 36 8.80 -8.28 -5.18
C GLU A 36 8.69 -6.80 -4.78
N GLY A 37 9.54 -5.96 -5.38
CA GLY A 37 9.48 -4.51 -5.19
C GLY A 37 8.37 -3.90 -6.02
N ALA A 38 7.75 -2.84 -5.51
CA ALA A 38 6.72 -2.11 -6.23
C ALA A 38 7.31 -1.37 -7.45
N ASP A 39 6.67 -1.52 -8.62
CA ASP A 39 6.96 -0.73 -9.82
C ASP A 39 6.36 0.67 -9.68
N LYS A 40 7.05 1.52 -8.91
CA LYS A 40 6.66 2.92 -8.74
C LYS A 40 7.23 3.75 -9.89
N GLY A 41 6.35 4.28 -10.74
CA GLY A 41 6.68 5.48 -11.52
C GLY A 41 6.89 6.66 -10.56
N LYS A 42 7.93 7.46 -10.79
CA LYS A 42 8.37 8.54 -9.88
C LYS A 42 7.32 9.65 -9.66
N ASP A 43 6.22 9.67 -10.43
CA ASP A 43 5.28 10.80 -10.53
C ASP A 43 3.79 10.48 -10.28
N SER A 44 3.44 9.49 -9.45
CA SER A 44 2.05 8.98 -9.47
C SER A 44 1.40 8.71 -8.12
N ILE A 45 1.66 9.50 -7.08
CA ILE A 45 0.85 9.46 -5.86
C ILE A 45 -0.62 9.74 -6.19
N ASP A 46 -0.89 10.80 -6.97
CA ASP A 46 -2.25 11.20 -7.33
C ASP A 46 -2.95 10.17 -8.22
N LEU A 47 -2.25 9.64 -9.23
CA LEU A 47 -2.77 8.56 -10.06
C LEU A 47 -3.02 7.30 -9.24
N GLY A 48 -2.13 6.96 -8.30
CA GLY A 48 -2.29 5.82 -7.41
C GLY A 48 -3.49 5.97 -6.48
N LEU A 49 -3.70 7.16 -5.93
CA LEU A 49 -4.88 7.50 -5.13
C LEU A 49 -6.16 7.50 -5.96
N SER A 50 -6.12 8.06 -7.17
CA SER A 50 -7.24 8.03 -8.12
C SER A 50 -7.64 6.59 -8.44
N LEU A 51 -6.68 5.73 -8.75
CA LEU A 51 -6.91 4.32 -9.00
C LEU A 51 -7.45 3.61 -7.76
N LEU A 52 -6.81 3.78 -6.60
CA LEU A 52 -7.26 3.20 -5.34
C LEU A 52 -8.70 3.60 -5.01
N ASN A 53 -9.10 4.84 -5.32
CA ASN A 53 -10.45 5.35 -5.11
C ASN A 53 -11.50 4.79 -6.08
N ARG A 54 -11.11 4.20 -7.22
CA ARG A 54 -12.04 3.51 -8.13
C ARG A 54 -12.50 2.16 -7.61
N TYR A 55 -11.76 1.55 -6.68
CA TYR A 55 -12.08 0.25 -6.12
C TYR A 55 -12.82 0.38 -4.79
N VAL A 56 -13.82 -0.48 -4.61
CA VAL A 56 -14.46 -0.68 -3.30
C VAL A 56 -13.45 -1.32 -2.36
N LYS A 57 -13.18 -0.66 -1.23
CA LYS A 57 -12.27 -1.17 -0.21
C LYS A 57 -13.06 -1.97 0.81
N HIS A 58 -12.67 -3.23 1.02
CA HIS A 58 -13.23 -4.08 2.06
C HIS A 58 -12.26 -4.12 3.24
N VAL A 59 -12.58 -3.40 4.30
CA VAL A 59 -11.75 -3.29 5.51
C VAL A 59 -12.51 -3.90 6.68
N THR A 60 -11.87 -4.81 7.41
CA THR A 60 -12.46 -5.44 8.61
C THR A 60 -12.40 -4.49 9.80
N ALA A 61 -13.36 -4.61 10.73
CA ALA A 61 -13.43 -3.76 11.93
C ALA A 61 -12.19 -3.86 12.84
N SER A 62 -11.48 -4.99 12.81
CA SER A 62 -10.24 -5.21 13.56
C SER A 62 -9.02 -4.52 12.95
N SER A 63 -9.11 -3.99 11.73
CA SER A 63 -8.00 -3.32 11.03
C SER A 63 -7.85 -1.87 11.48
N LEU A 64 -7.58 -1.66 12.77
CA LEU A 64 -7.61 -0.33 13.41
C LEU A 64 -6.60 0.65 12.78
N ASN A 65 -5.42 0.17 12.37
CA ASN A 65 -4.37 1.01 11.79
C ASN A 65 -4.80 1.65 10.47
N ILE A 66 -5.28 0.84 9.52
CA ILE A 66 -5.77 1.34 8.23
C ILE A 66 -7.03 2.20 8.40
N ILE A 67 -7.91 1.87 9.35
CA ILE A 67 -9.10 2.69 9.67
C ILE A 67 -8.68 4.07 10.18
N SER A 68 -7.72 4.11 11.11
CA SER A 68 -7.17 5.37 11.64
C SER A 68 -6.52 6.19 10.54
N GLU A 69 -5.72 5.55 9.69
CA GLU A 69 -5.09 6.23 8.56
C GLU A 69 -6.12 6.80 7.59
N TYR A 70 -7.13 6.03 7.21
CA TYR A 70 -8.20 6.52 6.32
C TYR A 70 -9.01 7.69 6.89
N ARG A 71 -9.19 7.76 8.20
CA ARG A 71 -9.90 8.88 8.85
C ARG A 71 -9.08 10.17 8.88
N ASN A 72 -7.75 10.04 8.94
CA ASN A 72 -6.83 11.16 9.12
C ASN A 72 -6.13 11.59 7.84
N TYR A 73 -6.09 10.74 6.81
CA TYR A 73 -5.43 11.03 5.54
C TYR A 73 -6.21 12.09 4.75
N ARG A 74 -5.62 13.28 4.63
CA ARG A 74 -6.24 14.47 4.01
C ARG A 74 -5.23 15.17 3.10
N TRP A 75 -5.73 15.99 2.18
CA TRP A 75 -4.91 16.92 1.40
C TRP A 75 -4.31 17.98 2.33
N GLN A 76 -3.06 18.38 2.09
CA GLN A 76 -2.47 19.51 2.83
C GLN A 76 -3.24 20.77 2.46
N THR A 77 -3.48 21.64 3.43
CA THR A 77 -4.07 22.97 3.18
C THR A 77 -2.98 24.01 3.06
N ASP A 78 -3.15 24.97 2.17
CA ASP A 78 -2.31 26.17 2.13
C ASP A 78 -2.61 27.12 3.31
N GLU A 79 -1.88 28.22 3.40
CA GLU A 79 -2.07 29.24 4.45
C GLU A 79 -3.45 29.90 4.42
N ASN A 80 -4.15 29.81 3.28
CA ASN A 80 -5.50 30.34 3.08
C ASN A 80 -6.60 29.30 3.37
N GLY A 81 -6.23 28.08 3.76
CA GLY A 81 -7.15 26.98 4.05
C GLY A 81 -7.64 26.20 2.82
N TYR A 82 -7.09 26.45 1.62
CA TYR A 82 -7.43 25.70 0.42
C TYR A 82 -6.64 24.40 0.31
N PRO A 83 -7.26 23.28 -0.12
CA PRO A 83 -6.55 22.05 -0.39
C PRO A 83 -5.50 22.24 -1.49
N THR A 84 -4.28 21.80 -1.22
CA THR A 84 -3.19 21.72 -2.19
C THR A 84 -3.28 20.41 -2.99
N ASN A 85 -2.51 20.31 -4.07
CA ASN A 85 -2.34 19.07 -4.84
C ASN A 85 -1.38 18.07 -4.17
N ARG A 86 -1.05 18.24 -2.89
CA ARG A 86 -0.17 17.32 -2.16
C ARG A 86 -0.91 16.70 -1.00
N PRO A 87 -0.96 15.36 -0.89
CA PRO A 87 -1.51 14.72 0.29
C PRO A 87 -0.63 15.00 1.51
N ALA A 88 -1.23 14.96 2.70
CA ALA A 88 -0.48 15.09 3.95
C ALA A 88 0.57 13.98 4.07
N ASP A 89 1.79 14.35 4.43
CA ASP A 89 2.89 13.40 4.71
C ASP A 89 2.77 12.80 6.12
N LYS A 90 1.54 12.43 6.49
CA LYS A 90 1.18 11.78 7.75
C LYS A 90 0.01 10.83 7.49
N TYR A 91 -0.03 9.72 8.23
CA TYR A 91 -1.08 8.71 8.11
C TYR A 91 -1.18 8.09 6.70
N ASN A 92 -0.03 7.92 6.03
CA ASN A 92 0.07 7.41 4.67
C ASN A 92 0.59 5.97 4.56
N HIS A 93 1.14 5.38 5.62
CA HIS A 93 1.89 4.11 5.52
C HIS A 93 1.08 2.93 4.93
N ALA A 94 -0.13 2.69 5.42
CA ALA A 94 -1.03 1.67 4.90
C ALA A 94 -1.61 2.08 3.54
N VAL A 95 -1.84 3.36 3.29
CA VAL A 95 -2.32 3.86 1.99
C VAL A 95 -1.24 3.67 0.91
N ASP A 96 0.01 3.91 1.25
CA ASP A 96 1.17 3.69 0.39
C ASP A 96 1.34 2.20 0.09
N ALA A 97 1.25 1.33 1.10
CA ALA A 97 1.28 -0.12 0.89
C ALA A 97 0.17 -0.60 -0.08
N GLN A 98 -1.03 -0.04 0.03
CA GLN A 98 -2.13 -0.31 -0.91
C GLN A 98 -1.80 0.17 -2.31
N ARG A 99 -1.29 1.40 -2.42
CA ARG A 99 -0.90 1.99 -3.69
C ARG A 99 0.13 1.11 -4.43
N TYR A 100 1.05 0.49 -3.71
CA TYR A 100 2.05 -0.42 -4.31
C TYR A 100 1.39 -1.63 -4.96
N VAL A 101 0.42 -2.23 -4.26
CA VAL A 101 -0.37 -3.35 -4.79
C VAL A 101 -1.18 -2.91 -6.01
N VAL A 102 -1.83 -1.74 -5.95
CA VAL A 102 -2.62 -1.22 -7.08
C VAL A 102 -1.75 -1.01 -8.31
N PHE A 103 -0.59 -0.36 -8.18
CA PHE A 103 0.31 -0.15 -9.31
C PHE A 103 0.84 -1.46 -9.89
N THR A 104 1.30 -2.36 -9.02
CA THR A 104 2.01 -3.58 -9.48
C THR A 104 1.04 -4.65 -9.99
N LYS A 105 -0.21 -4.70 -9.50
CA LYS A 105 -1.15 -5.80 -9.81
C LYS A 105 -2.44 -5.38 -10.49
N LEU A 106 -2.90 -4.14 -10.30
CA LEU A 106 -4.18 -3.68 -10.83
C LEU A 106 -4.05 -2.70 -12.00
N TYR A 107 -2.94 -1.97 -12.12
CA TYR A 107 -2.74 -1.01 -13.20
C TYR A 107 -2.86 -1.66 -14.58
N GLU A 108 -2.32 -2.88 -14.73
CA GLU A 108 -2.36 -3.64 -15.97
C GLU A 108 -3.59 -4.57 -16.08
N ARG A 109 -4.31 -4.81 -14.98
CA ARG A 109 -5.40 -5.78 -14.91
C ARG A 109 -6.73 -5.09 -14.61
N ARG A 110 -7.63 -5.05 -15.61
CA ARG A 110 -9.04 -4.63 -15.45
C ARG A 110 -9.88 -5.65 -14.66
N GLY A 111 -9.44 -6.02 -13.45
CA GLY A 111 -10.07 -7.04 -12.61
C GLY A 111 -10.22 -6.64 -11.15
N LYS A 112 -10.91 -7.48 -10.38
CA LYS A 112 -11.01 -7.36 -8.91
C LYS A 112 -9.83 -8.08 -8.26
N LEU A 113 -9.25 -7.51 -7.20
CA LEU A 113 -8.20 -8.14 -6.40
C LEU A 113 -8.54 -8.03 -4.91
N SER A 114 -8.31 -9.12 -4.17
CA SER A 114 -8.30 -9.10 -2.72
C SER A 114 -6.84 -9.05 -2.24
N TYR A 115 -6.55 -8.17 -1.29
CA TYR A 115 -5.23 -8.06 -0.69
C TYR A 115 -5.36 -7.76 0.81
N SER A 116 -4.28 -7.94 1.56
CA SER A 116 -4.21 -7.62 2.98
C SER A 116 -2.95 -6.83 3.28
N ILE A 117 -3.06 -5.85 4.16
CA ILE A 117 -1.93 -5.03 4.60
C ILE A 117 -1.47 -5.59 5.94
N ILE A 118 -0.19 -5.92 6.01
CA ILE A 118 0.44 -6.41 7.24
C ILE A 118 1.38 -5.29 7.69
N LYS A 119 1.05 -4.67 8.83
CA LYS A 119 1.82 -3.62 9.47
C LYS A 119 2.34 -4.13 10.80
#